data_AF-A0A3M1RG09-F1
#
_entry.id   AF-A0A3M1RG09-F1
#
_cell.length_a   1.000
_cell.length_b   1.000
_cell.length_c   1.000
_cell.angle_alpha   90.00
_cell.angle_beta   90.00
_cell.angle_gamma   90.00
#
_symmetry.space_group_name_H-M   'P 1'
#
loop_
_entity.id
_entity.type
_entity.pdbx_description
1 polymer ?
#
loop_
_entity_poly.entity_id
_entity_poly.type
_entity_poly.pdbx_seq_one_letter_code
_entity_poly.pdbx_strand_id
1 'polypeptide(L)'
;MGIHLGGWLEQGITFNGEDPGDGFNGPTAVNDLDTEYQMNQFWLYLHRQADNGGCGWAWGGHIDMMYGTDWRFGINNGLENRINGFDYQTYGTVIPQAYLELAYNRLSVKMGHYAAILDYEAVPAPMNPFYSHSLSYSYTVPQLVTGMLFDYKLTDRLSIQAGFDRGWQQCEDN
;
A
#
# COMPACT_ATOMS: atom_id res chain seq x y z
N MET A 1 2.01 -0.47 -26.03
CA MET A 1 2.79 0.28 -25.03
C MET A 1 1.78 0.77 -24.00
N GLY A 2 1.85 0.25 -22.76
CA GLY A 2 0.79 0.41 -21.75
C GLY A 2 1.37 0.45 -20.34
N ILE A 3 2.52 1.11 -20.18
CA ILE A 3 3.12 1.38 -18.88
C ILE A 3 2.74 2.83 -18.52
N HIS A 4 2.05 3.00 -17.41
CA HIS A 4 1.62 4.27 -16.84
C HIS A 4 2.53 4.61 -15.67
N LEU A 5 3.16 5.78 -15.74
CA LEU A 5 3.87 6.37 -14.62
C LEU A 5 2.99 7.47 -14.03
N GLY A 6 2.82 7.46 -12.71
CA GLY A 6 2.08 8.49 -12.00
C GLY A 6 2.58 8.62 -10.57
N GLY A 7 1.93 9.52 -9.83
CA GLY A 7 2.31 9.79 -8.45
C GLY A 7 1.54 10.96 -7.88
N TRP A 8 1.70 11.19 -6.58
CA TRP A 8 1.12 12.32 -5.87
C TRP A 8 2.05 12.77 -4.74
N LEU A 9 1.73 13.93 -4.20
CA LEU A 9 2.39 14.53 -3.06
C LEU A 9 1.31 14.98 -2.08
N GLU A 10 1.33 14.42 -0.89
CA GLU A 10 0.47 14.77 0.23
C GLU A 10 1.31 15.44 1.32
N GLN A 11 0.81 16.58 1.80
CA GLN A 11 1.46 17.40 2.81
C GLN A 11 0.38 18.06 3.67
N GLY A 12 0.66 18.27 4.95
CA GLY A 12 -0.27 18.95 5.84
C GLY A 12 0.34 19.39 7.17
N ILE A 13 -0.50 20.06 7.95
CA ILE A 13 -0.22 20.48 9.32
C ILE A 13 -1.45 20.11 10.14
N THR A 14 -1.24 19.46 11.28
CA THR A 14 -2.32 19.10 12.21
C THR A 14 -2.21 19.96 13.44
N PHE A 15 -3.33 20.51 13.92
CA PHE A 15 -3.38 21.29 15.15
C PHE A 15 -4.17 20.55 16.21
N ASN A 16 -3.56 20.31 17.35
CA ASN A 16 -4.17 19.71 18.53
C ASN A 16 -4.22 20.74 19.66
N GLY A 17 -5.44 21.02 20.16
CA GLY A 17 -5.66 21.96 21.25
C GLY A 17 -5.19 21.49 22.63
N GLU A 18 -4.76 20.22 22.74
CA GLU A 18 -4.21 19.63 23.97
C GLU A 18 -2.71 19.92 24.17
N ASP A 19 -2.00 20.40 23.13
CA ASP A 19 -0.56 20.76 23.14
C ASP A 19 0.33 19.68 23.80
N PRO A 20 0.40 18.48 23.21
CA PRO A 20 1.12 17.35 23.80
C PRO A 20 2.62 17.66 23.91
N GLY A 21 3.20 17.46 25.10
CA GLY A 21 4.60 17.84 25.39
C GLY A 21 5.68 17.06 24.63
N ASP A 22 5.31 15.99 23.93
CA ASP A 22 6.16 15.20 23.03
C ASP A 22 5.93 15.54 21.54
N GLY A 23 5.03 16.49 21.23
CA GLY A 23 4.71 16.92 19.87
C GLY A 23 3.95 15.86 19.05
N PHE A 24 3.41 14.81 19.70
CA PHE A 24 2.82 13.68 19.01
C PHE A 24 1.30 13.58 19.28
N ASN A 25 0.50 13.55 18.21
CA ASN A 25 -0.96 13.42 18.23
C ASN A 25 -1.45 11.97 18.36
N GLY A 26 -0.68 11.12 19.05
CA GLY A 26 -1.08 9.74 19.31
C GLY A 26 -2.48 9.68 19.93
N PRO A 27 -3.40 8.81 19.46
CA PRO A 27 -3.18 7.62 18.65
C PRO A 27 -3.42 7.81 17.14
N THR A 28 -3.46 9.04 16.62
CA THR A 28 -3.73 9.26 15.19
C THR A 28 -2.52 8.86 14.34
N ALA A 29 -2.71 8.00 13.33
CA ALA A 29 -1.61 7.38 12.60
C ALA A 29 -0.88 8.32 11.64
N VAL A 30 -1.51 8.71 10.53
CA VAL A 30 -0.84 9.44 9.42
C VAL A 30 -0.63 10.93 9.69
N ASN A 31 -1.21 11.47 10.75
CA ASN A 31 -1.17 12.91 11.08
C ASN A 31 -0.62 13.12 12.49
N ASP A 32 0.43 12.36 12.80
CA ASP A 32 0.93 12.10 14.13
C ASP A 32 1.77 13.22 14.74
N LEU A 33 2.20 14.24 13.99
CA LEU A 33 2.88 15.41 14.56
C LEU A 33 1.92 16.59 14.82
N ASP A 34 2.07 17.21 16.00
CA ASP A 34 1.31 18.40 16.38
C ASP A 34 2.00 19.69 15.94
N THR A 35 1.22 20.61 15.35
CA THR A 35 1.64 21.96 14.96
C THR A 35 2.86 22.00 14.03
N GLU A 36 3.25 20.85 13.48
CA GLU A 36 4.39 20.68 12.60
C GLU A 36 3.95 20.41 11.16
N TYR A 37 4.76 20.91 10.22
CA TYR A 37 4.62 20.59 8.81
C TYR A 37 5.10 19.17 8.53
N GLN A 38 4.28 18.44 7.80
CA GLN A 38 4.51 17.04 7.46
C GLN A 38 4.35 16.86 5.95
N MET A 39 5.30 16.16 5.34
CA MET A 39 5.10 15.54 4.03
C MET A 39 4.78 14.08 4.26
N ASN A 40 3.48 13.79 4.24
CA ASN A 40 2.89 12.51 4.60
C ASN A 40 3.23 11.45 3.58
N GLN A 41 2.99 11.76 2.29
CA GLN A 41 3.26 10.84 1.20
C GLN A 41 3.76 11.56 -0.04
N PHE A 42 5.02 11.34 -0.40
CA PHE A 42 5.47 11.45 -1.77
C PHE A 42 5.42 10.06 -2.41
N TRP A 43 4.50 9.85 -3.34
CA TRP A 43 4.25 8.56 -3.96
C TRP A 43 4.56 8.59 -5.44
N LEU A 44 5.22 7.53 -5.91
CA LEU A 44 5.42 7.26 -7.33
C LEU A 44 5.01 5.83 -7.63
N TYR A 45 4.33 5.65 -8.76
CA TYR A 45 3.91 4.34 -9.21
C TYR A 45 4.18 4.12 -10.68
N LEU A 46 4.54 2.90 -11.01
CA LEU A 46 4.63 2.42 -12.38
C LEU A 46 3.68 1.22 -12.53
N HIS A 47 2.71 1.35 -13.43
CA HIS A 47 1.65 0.38 -13.64
C HIS A 47 1.60 -0.09 -15.08
N ARG A 48 1.43 -1.39 -15.28
CA ARG A 48 1.10 -1.98 -16.57
C ARG A 48 -0.08 -2.93 -16.40
N GLN A 49 -1.15 -2.68 -17.14
CA GLN A 49 -2.31 -3.55 -17.09
C GLN A 49 -2.06 -4.88 -17.83
N ALA A 50 -2.45 -5.99 -17.23
CA ALA A 50 -2.51 -7.30 -17.88
C ALA A 50 -3.81 -7.45 -18.68
N ASP A 51 -3.92 -6.72 -19.80
CA ASP A 51 -5.12 -6.77 -20.66
C ASP A 51 -4.92 -7.74 -21.83
N ASN A 52 -5.70 -8.83 -21.84
CA ASN A 52 -5.75 -9.80 -22.92
C ASN A 52 -7.03 -9.68 -23.78
N GLY A 53 -7.87 -8.65 -23.57
CA GLY A 53 -9.14 -8.51 -24.31
C GLY A 53 -10.11 -9.68 -24.15
N GLY A 54 -9.91 -10.53 -23.14
CA GLY A 54 -10.72 -11.72 -22.87
C GLY A 54 -10.24 -13.03 -23.51
N CYS A 55 -9.19 -13.02 -24.34
CA CYS A 55 -8.60 -14.24 -24.91
C CYS A 55 -7.08 -14.17 -25.10
N GLY A 56 -6.40 -15.29 -24.92
CA GLY A 56 -4.95 -15.37 -25.04
C GLY A 56 -4.21 -14.88 -23.78
N TRP A 57 -2.92 -14.62 -23.96
CA TRP A 57 -2.00 -14.28 -22.87
C TRP A 57 -1.69 -12.78 -22.82
N ALA A 58 -1.69 -12.22 -21.63
CA ALA A 58 -1.16 -10.89 -21.35
C ALA A 58 -0.41 -10.87 -20.02
N TRP A 59 0.44 -9.88 -19.85
CA TRP A 59 1.13 -9.63 -18.58
C TRP A 59 1.09 -8.16 -18.22
N GLY A 60 1.07 -7.94 -16.93
CA GLY A 60 1.07 -6.66 -16.28
C GLY A 60 1.92 -6.71 -15.02
N GLY A 61 1.98 -5.58 -14.34
CA GLY A 61 2.69 -5.45 -13.10
C GLY A 61 2.54 -4.06 -12.54
N HIS A 62 2.82 -3.94 -11.26
CA HIS A 62 2.74 -2.68 -10.56
C HIS A 62 3.87 -2.60 -9.56
N ILE A 63 4.51 -1.45 -9.50
CA ILE A 63 5.46 -1.11 -8.47
C ILE A 63 5.16 0.29 -7.96
N ASP A 64 5.11 0.41 -6.64
CA ASP A 64 4.89 1.63 -5.90
C ASP A 64 6.11 1.93 -5.02
N MET A 65 6.45 3.19 -4.91
CA MET A 65 7.45 3.69 -3.98
C MET A 65 6.86 4.90 -3.27
N MET A 66 6.98 4.90 -1.95
CA MET A 66 6.50 5.98 -1.10
C MET A 66 7.64 6.48 -0.22
N TYR A 67 7.71 7.81 -0.06
CA TYR A 67 8.59 8.48 0.87
C TYR A 67 7.82 9.52 1.66
N GLY A 68 7.91 9.52 2.99
CA GLY A 68 7.15 10.46 3.81
C GLY A 68 7.16 10.11 5.28
N THR A 69 6.37 10.82 6.09
CA THR A 69 6.20 10.53 7.52
C THR A 69 5.35 9.28 7.77
N ASP A 70 4.42 8.96 6.86
CA ASP A 70 3.52 7.80 6.99
C ASP A 70 4.23 6.45 6.76
N TRP A 71 5.52 6.47 6.45
CA TRP A 71 6.33 5.28 6.20
C TRP A 71 6.20 4.25 7.31
N ARG A 72 5.99 4.70 8.56
CA ARG A 72 5.82 3.90 9.78
C ARG A 72 4.63 2.95 9.72
N PHE A 73 3.60 3.28 8.95
CA PHE A 73 2.37 2.48 8.83
C PHE A 73 2.40 1.55 7.62
N GLY A 74 3.31 1.79 6.66
CA GLY A 74 3.49 0.96 5.45
C GLY A 74 4.70 0.02 5.49
N ILE A 75 5.37 -0.16 6.64
CA ILE A 75 6.58 -0.99 6.77
C ILE A 75 6.22 -2.46 6.60
N ASN A 76 6.96 -3.17 5.75
CA ASN A 76 6.96 -4.63 5.76
C ASN A 76 8.21 -5.17 6.45
N ASN A 77 8.03 -6.25 7.21
CA ASN A 77 9.10 -7.01 7.83
C ASN A 77 9.99 -7.65 6.75
N GLY A 78 11.28 -7.33 6.77
CA GLY A 78 12.31 -7.79 5.83
C GLY A 78 13.00 -6.66 5.07
N LEU A 79 12.33 -6.14 4.03
CA LEU A 79 12.92 -5.19 3.06
C LEU A 79 13.07 -3.78 3.68
N GLU A 80 12.01 -3.25 4.26
CA GLU A 80 11.94 -1.89 4.80
C GLU A 80 12.63 -1.75 6.17
N ASN A 81 12.72 -2.85 6.94
CA ASN A 81 13.50 -2.92 8.20
C ASN A 81 15.02 -2.72 7.98
N ARG A 82 15.52 -2.93 6.76
CA ARG A 82 16.93 -2.70 6.40
C ARG A 82 17.18 -1.30 5.85
N ILE A 83 16.14 -0.61 5.42
CA ILE A 83 16.20 0.69 4.75
C ILE A 83 15.91 1.83 5.74
N ASN A 84 15.07 1.58 6.73
CA ASN A 84 14.68 2.60 7.71
C ASN A 84 15.19 2.27 9.12
N GLY A 85 15.70 3.28 9.82
CA GLY A 85 16.13 3.19 11.21
C GLY A 85 15.04 3.71 12.16
N PHE A 86 14.48 2.84 12.99
CA PHE A 86 13.36 3.16 13.87
C PHE A 86 13.68 4.20 14.96
N ASP A 87 14.94 4.34 15.36
CA ASP A 87 15.28 5.15 16.54
C ASP A 87 15.23 6.67 16.30
N TYR A 88 15.42 7.15 15.05
CA TYR A 88 15.58 8.60 14.78
C TYR A 88 15.05 9.07 13.42
N GLN A 89 14.24 8.27 12.73
CA GLN A 89 13.80 8.59 11.36
C GLN A 89 12.35 9.12 11.32
N THR A 90 12.22 10.41 11.03
CA THR A 90 10.92 11.06 10.79
C THR A 90 10.39 10.74 9.40
N TYR A 91 11.27 10.68 8.39
CA TYR A 91 10.92 10.41 6.99
C TYR A 91 11.54 9.12 6.51
N GLY A 92 10.74 8.19 6.00
CA GLY A 92 11.22 6.88 5.54
C GLY A 92 10.66 6.50 4.19
N THR A 93 11.27 5.47 3.61
CA THR A 93 10.88 4.94 2.30
C THR A 93 10.25 3.56 2.46
N VAL A 94 9.15 3.31 1.77
CA VAL A 94 8.53 1.98 1.70
C VAL A 94 8.20 1.63 0.25
N ILE A 95 8.10 0.34 -0.05
CA ILE A 95 7.66 -0.19 -1.35
C ILE A 95 6.32 -0.90 -1.12
N PRO A 96 5.19 -0.18 -1.14
CA PRO A 96 3.92 -0.73 -0.68
C PRO A 96 3.39 -1.83 -1.59
N GLN A 97 3.61 -1.74 -2.90
CA GLN A 97 3.22 -2.80 -3.81
C GLN A 97 4.33 -3.04 -4.83
N ALA A 98 4.61 -4.32 -5.07
CA ALA A 98 5.53 -4.78 -6.09
C ALA A 98 5.04 -6.17 -6.54
N TYR A 99 4.17 -6.19 -7.56
CA TYR A 99 3.60 -7.43 -8.06
C TYR A 99 3.66 -7.53 -9.58
N LEU A 100 3.63 -8.78 -10.04
CA LEU A 100 3.49 -9.15 -11.44
C LEU A 100 2.17 -9.87 -11.63
N GLU A 101 1.49 -9.58 -12.73
CA GLU A 101 0.20 -10.19 -13.08
C GLU A 101 0.29 -10.88 -14.44
N LEU A 102 -0.15 -12.13 -14.50
CA LEU A 102 -0.25 -12.93 -15.72
C LEU A 102 -1.71 -13.26 -15.97
N ALA A 103 -2.25 -12.79 -17.10
CA ALA A 103 -3.60 -13.10 -17.53
C ALA A 103 -3.55 -14.13 -18.66
N TYR A 104 -4.35 -15.20 -18.54
CA TYR A 104 -4.56 -16.20 -19.58
C TYR A 104 -6.04 -16.51 -19.71
N ASN A 105 -6.64 -16.11 -20.84
CA ASN A 105 -8.08 -16.16 -21.08
C ASN A 105 -8.88 -15.51 -19.92
N ARG A 106 -9.54 -16.33 -19.09
CA ARG A 106 -10.38 -15.91 -17.95
C ARG A 106 -9.71 -16.03 -16.58
N LEU A 107 -8.48 -16.54 -16.56
CA LEU A 107 -7.67 -16.67 -15.35
C LEU A 107 -6.67 -15.51 -15.30
N SER A 108 -6.61 -14.82 -14.17
CA SER A 108 -5.51 -13.92 -13.82
C SER A 108 -4.78 -14.44 -12.60
N VAL A 109 -3.45 -14.36 -12.62
CA VAL A 109 -2.58 -14.75 -11.52
C VAL A 109 -1.72 -13.57 -11.16
N LYS A 110 -1.90 -13.05 -9.95
CA LYS A 110 -1.08 -11.98 -9.37
C LYS A 110 -0.10 -12.59 -8.38
N MET A 111 1.17 -12.23 -8.48
CA MET A 111 2.24 -12.77 -7.64
C MET A 111 3.15 -11.62 -7.19
N GLY A 112 3.51 -11.61 -5.92
CA GLY A 112 4.41 -10.61 -5.34
C GLY A 112 3.81 -9.96 -4.11
N HIS A 113 4.12 -8.70 -3.90
CA HIS A 113 3.68 -7.89 -2.78
C HIS A 113 2.55 -6.96 -3.21
N TYR A 114 1.37 -7.07 -2.61
CA TYR A 114 0.19 -6.31 -3.02
C TYR A 114 -0.75 -6.01 -1.84
N ALA A 115 -1.61 -5.01 -2.00
CA ALA A 115 -2.62 -4.67 -1.02
C ALA A 115 -3.64 -5.80 -0.85
N ALA A 116 -3.99 -6.14 0.39
CA ALA A 116 -4.94 -7.21 0.66
C ALA A 116 -6.35 -6.84 0.15
N ILE A 117 -7.14 -7.87 -0.16
CA ILE A 117 -8.51 -7.73 -0.71
C ILE A 117 -9.57 -7.35 0.32
N LEU A 118 -9.21 -7.27 1.61
CA LEU A 118 -10.16 -7.19 2.73
C LEU A 118 -10.35 -5.78 3.30
N ASP A 119 -9.52 -4.81 2.93
CA ASP A 119 -9.60 -3.46 3.49
C ASP A 119 -10.44 -2.51 2.63
N TYR A 120 -11.08 -1.54 3.30
CA TYR A 120 -11.82 -0.45 2.67
C TYR A 120 -10.97 0.83 2.56
N GLU A 121 -10.06 1.05 3.51
CA GLU A 121 -9.08 2.14 3.45
C GLU A 121 -7.77 1.63 2.85
N ALA A 122 -7.10 2.45 2.06
CA ALA A 122 -5.92 2.02 1.29
C ALA A 122 -4.69 2.85 1.65
N VAL A 123 -3.50 2.24 1.48
CA VAL A 123 -2.21 2.93 1.71
C VAL A 123 -2.07 4.21 0.88
N PRO A 124 -2.47 4.23 -0.41
CA PRO A 124 -2.52 5.46 -1.19
C PRO A 124 -3.48 6.52 -0.66
N ALA A 125 -2.96 7.67 -0.23
CA ALA A 125 -3.78 8.81 0.22
C ALA A 125 -4.92 9.22 -0.74
N PRO A 126 -4.73 9.29 -2.08
CA PRO A 126 -5.79 9.68 -3.01
C PRO A 126 -6.97 8.71 -3.08
N MET A 127 -6.80 7.49 -2.56
CA MET A 127 -7.87 6.49 -2.52
C MET A 127 -8.78 6.69 -1.30
N ASN A 128 -8.41 7.57 -0.37
CA ASN A 128 -9.17 7.85 0.84
C ASN A 128 -9.83 9.23 0.77
N PRO A 129 -11.09 9.37 1.22
CA PRO A 129 -11.82 10.62 1.16
C PRO A 129 -11.37 11.66 2.21
N PHE A 130 -10.67 11.23 3.27
CA PHE A 130 -10.22 12.08 4.36
C PHE A 130 -8.71 11.97 4.56
N TYR A 131 -8.11 13.07 5.00
CA TYR A 131 -6.69 13.15 5.36
C TYR A 131 -6.35 12.34 6.62
N SER A 132 -7.31 12.20 7.54
CA SER A 132 -7.19 11.35 8.72
C SER A 132 -7.79 9.98 8.47
N HIS A 133 -7.11 8.95 8.95
CA HIS A 133 -7.58 7.56 8.85
C HIS A 133 -8.33 7.06 10.08
N SER A 134 -9.12 6.01 9.90
CA SER A 134 -9.70 5.31 11.04
C SER A 134 -8.64 4.58 11.87
N LEU A 135 -8.92 4.39 13.16
CA LEU A 135 -8.08 3.55 14.02
C LEU A 135 -8.05 2.09 13.54
N SER A 136 -9.12 1.64 12.86
CA SER A 136 -9.17 0.29 12.31
C SER A 136 -8.15 0.10 11.19
N TYR A 137 -8.03 1.07 10.29
CA TYR A 137 -6.98 1.09 9.28
C TYR A 137 -5.58 1.09 9.91
N SER A 138 -5.41 1.84 11.00
CA SER A 138 -4.11 2.01 11.65
C SER A 138 -3.60 0.77 12.38
N TYR A 139 -4.51 -0.10 12.86
CA TYR A 139 -4.15 -1.15 13.82
C TYR A 139 -4.74 -2.54 13.58
N THR A 140 -5.71 -2.72 12.67
CA THR A 140 -6.49 -3.98 12.63
C THR A 140 -6.58 -4.68 11.29
N VAL A 141 -6.09 -4.11 10.19
CA VAL A 141 -6.23 -4.71 8.87
C VAL A 141 -4.86 -4.99 8.25
N PRO A 142 -4.62 -6.21 7.73
CA PRO A 142 -3.43 -6.48 6.93
C PRO A 142 -3.49 -5.66 5.65
N GLN A 143 -2.80 -4.52 5.64
CA GLN A 143 -2.81 -3.61 4.49
C GLN A 143 -2.08 -4.21 3.29
N LEU A 144 -0.97 -4.88 3.55
CA LEU A 144 -0.07 -5.41 2.54
C LEU A 144 0.26 -6.88 2.82
N VAL A 145 0.19 -7.69 1.76
CA VAL A 145 0.45 -9.13 1.81
C VAL A 145 1.39 -9.54 0.67
N THR A 146 2.29 -10.47 0.95
CA THR A 146 3.15 -11.09 -0.06
C THR A 146 2.63 -12.49 -0.36
N GLY A 147 2.24 -12.75 -1.60
CA GLY A 147 1.59 -14.01 -1.93
C GLY A 147 1.34 -14.24 -3.41
N MET A 148 0.47 -15.22 -3.66
CA MET A 148 -0.11 -15.46 -4.97
C MET A 148 -1.62 -15.42 -4.86
N LEU A 149 -2.27 -14.65 -5.73
CA LEU A 149 -3.71 -14.56 -5.86
C LEU A 149 -4.13 -15.02 -7.25
N PHE A 150 -5.05 -15.96 -7.30
CA PHE A 150 -5.69 -16.45 -8.50
C PHE A 150 -7.10 -15.85 -8.58
N ASP A 151 -7.38 -15.09 -9.63
CA ASP A 151 -8.71 -14.60 -9.96
C ASP A 151 -9.22 -15.36 -11.20
N TYR A 152 -10.33 -16.07 -11.04
CA TYR A 152 -10.97 -16.78 -12.13
C TYR A 152 -12.38 -16.27 -12.37
N LYS A 153 -12.62 -15.75 -13.57
CA LYS A 153 -13.95 -15.28 -14.01
C LYS A 153 -14.77 -16.47 -14.52
N LEU A 154 -15.71 -16.97 -13.72
CA LEU A 154 -16.63 -18.03 -14.14
C LEU A 154 -17.61 -17.51 -15.20
N THR A 155 -18.16 -16.33 -14.94
CA THR A 155 -19.14 -15.63 -15.79
C THR A 155 -18.80 -14.14 -15.78
N ASP A 156 -19.36 -13.37 -16.71
CA ASP A 156 -19.21 -11.90 -16.76
C ASP A 156 -19.70 -11.16 -15.50
N ARG A 157 -20.33 -11.86 -14.56
CA ARG A 157 -20.90 -11.34 -13.30
C ARG A 157 -20.36 -12.03 -12.05
N LEU A 158 -19.52 -13.05 -12.18
CA LEU A 158 -19.03 -13.83 -11.05
C LEU A 158 -17.54 -14.16 -11.23
N SER A 159 -16.73 -13.65 -10.31
CA SER A 159 -15.33 -14.01 -10.13
C SER A 159 -15.17 -14.81 -8.84
N ILE A 160 -14.24 -15.77 -8.85
CA ILE A 160 -13.75 -16.42 -7.64
C ILE A 160 -12.28 -16.05 -7.50
N GLN A 161 -11.95 -15.54 -6.32
CA GLN A 161 -10.58 -15.25 -5.94
C GLN A 161 -10.15 -16.25 -4.87
N ALA A 162 -8.99 -16.84 -5.08
CA ALA A 162 -8.35 -17.72 -4.12
C ALA A 162 -6.87 -17.39 -4.12
N GLY A 163 -6.29 -17.23 -2.94
CA GLY A 163 -4.88 -16.92 -2.81
C GLY A 163 -4.31 -17.54 -1.55
N PHE A 164 -2.99 -17.63 -1.55
CA PHE A 164 -2.22 -17.85 -0.34
C PHE A 164 -1.22 -16.73 -0.23
N ASP A 165 -1.12 -16.16 0.96
CA ASP A 165 -0.16 -15.13 1.28
C ASP A 165 0.59 -15.51 2.56
N ARG A 166 1.73 -14.86 2.75
CA ARG A 166 2.66 -15.12 3.84
C ARG A 166 2.26 -14.40 5.13
N GLY A 167 1.03 -13.86 5.21
CA GLY A 167 0.57 -13.10 6.37
C GLY A 167 0.92 -11.61 6.29
N TRP A 168 0.52 -10.90 7.34
CA TRP A 168 0.55 -9.45 7.43
C TRP A 168 1.99 -8.91 7.36
N GLN A 169 2.25 -8.00 6.40
CA GLN A 169 3.49 -7.21 6.35
C GLN A 169 4.76 -8.08 6.33
N GLN A 170 4.74 -9.27 5.71
CA GLN A 170 5.91 -10.14 5.63
C GLN A 170 6.46 -10.23 4.20
N CYS A 171 7.68 -9.75 4.00
CA CYS A 171 8.43 -9.91 2.75
C CYS A 171 9.44 -11.08 2.85
N GLU A 172 10.02 -11.34 4.03
CA GLU A 172 10.94 -12.45 4.32
C GLU A 172 10.44 -13.27 5.54
N ASP A 173 10.83 -14.55 5.62
CA ASP A 173 10.58 -15.40 6.81
C ASP A 173 11.72 -15.17 7.81
N ASN A 174 11.42 -15.24 9.11
CA ASN A 174 12.42 -15.23 10.19
C ASN A 174 13.28 -16.49 10.20
#